data_AF-A0A8X6EZ77-F1
#
_entry.id   AF-A0A8X6EZ77-F1
#
_cell.length_a   1.000
_cell.length_b   1.000
_cell.length_c   1.000
_cell.angle_alpha   90.00
_cell.angle_beta   90.00
_cell.angle_gamma   90.00
#
_symmetry.space_group_name_H-M   'P 1'
#
loop_
_entity.id
_entity.type
_entity.pdbx_description
1 polymer ?
#
loop_
_entity_poly.entity_id
_entity_poly.type
_entity_poly.pdbx_seq_one_letter_code
_entity_poly.pdbx_strand_id
1 'polypeptide(L)'
;MTFAAHKRAISPVVKTAYFLYFGIKVVELDKPWAQHVCCNFCSERMRVWLGGITRAMQFSVPIVWCEPTNHVDNCYFCMAPP
;
A
#
# COMPACT_ATOMS: atom_id res chain seq x y z
N MET A 1 7.78 -8.25 -11.99
CA MET A 1 6.30 -8.20 -12.14
C MET A 1 5.97 -6.74 -12.04
N THR A 2 5.67 -6.08 -13.15
CA THR A 2 5.69 -4.62 -13.23
C THR A 2 4.48 -3.99 -12.54
N PHE A 3 4.76 -3.05 -11.63
CA PHE A 3 3.76 -2.29 -10.89
C PHE A 3 2.71 -1.66 -11.83
N ALA A 4 3.18 -1.11 -12.96
CA ALA A 4 2.35 -0.45 -13.96
C ALA A 4 1.21 -1.34 -14.51
N ALA A 5 1.45 -2.66 -14.64
CA ALA A 5 0.45 -3.60 -15.16
C ALA A 5 -0.56 -4.08 -14.11
N HIS A 6 -0.28 -3.89 -12.81
CA HIS A 6 -1.05 -4.48 -11.71
C HIS A 6 -1.39 -3.49 -10.59
N LYS A 7 -1.58 -2.21 -10.92
CA LYS A 7 -2.04 -1.19 -9.97
C LYS A 7 -3.55 -1.30 -9.72
N ARG A 8 -3.95 -1.19 -8.46
CA ARG A 8 -5.34 -1.15 -7.99
C ARG A 8 -5.56 0.03 -7.08
N ALA A 9 -6.75 0.62 -7.15
CA ALA A 9 -7.18 1.64 -6.20
C ALA A 9 -7.11 1.11 -4.76
N ILE A 10 -6.63 1.94 -3.84
CA ILE A 10 -6.59 1.62 -2.41
C ILE A 10 -8.03 1.68 -1.88
N SER A 11 -8.61 0.51 -1.61
CA SER A 11 -9.98 0.41 -1.10
C SER A 11 -10.07 0.79 0.39
N PRO A 12 -11.26 1.13 0.90
CA PRO A 12 -11.47 1.41 2.34
C PRO A 12 -10.97 0.27 3.23
N VAL A 13 -11.16 -0.98 2.80
CA VAL A 13 -10.68 -2.18 3.52
C VAL A 13 -9.16 -2.15 3.68
N VAL A 14 -8.42 -1.80 2.61
CA VAL A 14 -6.96 -1.69 2.66
C VAL A 14 -6.52 -0.53 3.55
N LYS A 15 -7.24 0.61 3.54
CA LYS A 15 -6.97 1.73 4.45
C LYS A 15 -7.13 1.33 5.92
N THR A 16 -8.22 0.60 6.23
CA THR A 16 -8.47 0.08 7.58
C THR A 16 -7.39 -0.91 8.00
N ALA A 17 -7.06 -1.88 7.14
CA ALA A 17 -5.99 -2.84 7.41
C ALA A 17 -4.65 -2.14 7.67
N TYR A 18 -4.34 -1.11 6.89
CA TYR A 18 -3.10 -0.34 7.03
C TYR A 18 -3.04 0.42 8.35
N PHE A 19 -4.14 1.09 8.70
CA PHE A 19 -4.24 1.77 9.98
C PHE A 19 -4.13 0.81 11.16
N LEU A 20 -4.77 -0.36 11.11
CA LEU A 20 -4.70 -1.35 12.18
C LEU A 20 -3.31 -1.98 12.31
N TYR A 21 -2.60 -2.19 11.20
CA TYR A 21 -1.27 -2.81 11.23
C TYR A 21 -0.17 -1.81 11.63
N PHE A 22 -0.17 -0.61 11.06
CA PHE A 22 0.90 0.37 11.26
C PHE A 22 0.57 1.50 12.25
N GLY A 23 -0.69 1.64 12.67
CA GLY A 23 -1.15 2.78 13.48
C GLY A 23 -1.22 4.11 12.71
N ILE A 24 -0.96 4.10 11.39
CA ILE A 24 -0.88 5.30 10.55
C ILE A 24 -2.11 5.38 9.65
N LYS A 25 -2.80 6.51 9.68
CA LYS A 25 -3.96 6.78 8.81
C LYS A 25 -3.49 7.08 7.39
N VAL A 26 -4.07 6.41 6.40
CA VAL A 26 -3.88 6.71 4.95
C VAL A 26 -4.70 7.95 4.51
N VAL A 27 -5.17 8.76 5.46
CA VAL A 27 -6.41 9.54 5.29
C VAL A 27 -6.19 10.88 4.58
N GLU A 28 -5.03 11.53 4.66
CA GLU A 28 -4.85 12.86 4.05
C GLU A 28 -3.60 12.94 3.21
N LEU A 29 -3.69 12.20 2.12
CA LEU A 29 -2.83 12.25 0.96
C LEU A 29 -3.53 13.12 -0.12
N ASP A 30 -4.09 14.26 0.27
CA ASP A 30 -4.67 15.28 -0.65
C ASP A 30 -3.56 16.07 -1.39
N LYS A 31 -2.35 15.52 -1.33
CA LYS A 31 -1.22 16.01 -2.08
C LYS A 31 -1.26 15.34 -3.45
N PRO A 32 -1.08 16.08 -4.55
CA PRO A 32 -1.17 15.53 -5.91
C PRO A 32 -0.18 14.39 -6.17
N TRP A 33 0.89 14.32 -5.38
CA TRP A 33 1.92 13.28 -5.45
C TRP A 33 1.53 11.97 -4.75
N ALA A 34 0.48 11.97 -3.95
CA ALA A 34 0.08 10.80 -3.23
C ALA A 34 -0.53 9.73 -4.13
N GLN A 35 -0.01 8.50 -4.06
CA GLN A 35 -0.63 7.40 -4.80
C GLN A 35 -1.95 6.96 -4.14
N HIS A 36 -3.03 7.10 -4.88
CA HIS A 36 -4.32 6.46 -4.59
C HIS A 36 -4.37 4.99 -5.01
N VAL A 37 -3.24 4.43 -5.44
CA VAL A 37 -3.11 3.07 -5.96
C VAL A 37 -2.01 2.29 -5.25
N CYS A 38 -2.15 0.97 -5.22
CA CYS A 38 -1.14 0.03 -4.74
C CYS A 38 -1.12 -1.20 -5.65
N CYS A 39 -0.09 -2.05 -5.57
CA CYS A 39 -0.04 -3.26 -6.38
C CYS A 39 -1.06 -4.30 -5.89
N ASN A 40 -1.51 -5.18 -6.79
CA ASN A 40 -2.40 -6.29 -6.47
C ASN A 40 -1.91 -7.10 -5.26
N PHE A 41 -0.60 -7.37 -5.20
CA PHE A 41 0.00 -8.12 -4.11
C PHE A 41 -0.23 -7.43 -2.76
N CYS A 42 0.09 -6.15 -2.64
CA CYS A 42 -0.11 -5.41 -1.39
C CYS A 42 -1.58 -5.30 -1.02
N SER A 43 -2.46 -5.06 -2.00
CA SER A 43 -3.90 -5.02 -1.77
C SER A 43 -4.42 -6.36 -1.20
N GLU A 44 -3.98 -7.47 -1.78
CA GLU A 44 -4.42 -8.81 -1.38
C GLU A 44 -3.87 -9.19 0.00
N ARG A 45 -2.57 -8.97 0.24
CA ARG A 45 -1.95 -9.28 1.54
C ARG A 45 -2.62 -8.53 2.68
N MET A 46 -3.00 -7.27 2.47
CA MET A 46 -3.72 -6.47 3.47
C MET A 46 -5.12 -7.02 3.75
N ARG A 47 -5.84 -7.46 2.72
CA ARG A 47 -7.16 -8.09 2.86
C ARG A 47 -7.07 -9.41 3.62
N VAL A 48 -6.14 -10.27 3.23
CA VAL A 48 -5.91 -11.59 3.83
C VAL A 48 -5.47 -11.45 5.29
N TRP A 49 -4.60 -10.47 5.59
CA TRP A 49 -4.20 -10.16 6.96
C TRP A 49 -5.38 -9.66 7.80
N LEU A 50 -6.19 -8.71 7.28
CA LEU A 50 -7.36 -8.20 7.99
C LEU A 50 -8.39 -9.31 8.26
N GLY A 51 -8.53 -10.26 7.33
CA GLY A 51 -9.37 -11.45 7.49
C GLY A 51 -8.81 -12.49 8.46
N GLY A 52 -7.65 -12.26 9.07
CA GLY A 52 -7.04 -13.17 10.04
C GLY A 52 -6.43 -14.44 9.44
N ILE A 53 -6.33 -14.55 8.11
CA ILE A 53 -5.86 -15.75 7.41
C ILE A 53 -4.34 -15.90 7.56
N THR A 54 -3.59 -14.79 7.64
CA THR A 54 -2.13 -14.80 7.84
C THR A 54 -1.73 -13.99 9.06
N ARG A 55 -0.87 -14.55 9.92
CA ARG A 55 -0.38 -13.85 11.12
C ARG A 55 0.68 -12.78 10.83
N ALA A 56 1.43 -12.92 9.74
CA ALA A 56 2.57 -12.05 9.44
C ALA A 56 2.38 -11.30 8.13
N MET A 57 2.53 -9.97 8.19
CA MET A 57 2.70 -9.14 7.00
C MET A 57 4.11 -9.31 6.47
N GLN A 58 4.27 -9.45 5.15
CA GLN A 58 5.57 -9.65 4.52
C GLN A 58 6.37 -8.35 4.31
N PHE A 59 5.81 -7.22 4.73
CA PHE A 59 6.47 -5.93 4.77
C PHE A 59 6.29 -5.35 6.18
N SER A 60 7.39 -4.94 6.79
CA SER A 60 7.49 -4.60 8.22
C SER A 60 7.66 -3.10 8.48
N VAL A 61 7.99 -2.33 7.44
CA VAL A 61 8.25 -0.89 7.57
C VAL A 61 7.10 -0.14 6.92
N PRO A 62 6.34 0.69 7.66
CA PRO A 62 5.47 1.65 7.03
C PRO A 62 6.37 2.64 6.28
N ILE A 63 6.18 2.79 4.97
CA ILE A 63 6.75 3.94 4.30
C ILE A 63 6.09 5.17 4.91
N VAL A 64 6.89 5.98 5.61
CA VAL A 64 6.53 7.35 5.92
C VAL A 64 6.30 8.02 4.57
N TRP A 65 5.06 8.46 4.32
CA TRP A 65 4.60 9.04 3.07
C TRP A 65 5.30 10.40 2.80
N CYS A 66 6.61 10.37 2.54
CA CYS A 66 7.41 11.50 2.07
C CYS A 66 7.26 11.64 0.56
N GLU A 67 7.47 12.85 0.04
CA GLU A 67 7.43 13.14 -1.39
C GLU A 67 8.42 12.22 -2.14
N PRO A 68 7.90 11.31 -2.98
CA PRO A 68 8.66 10.35 -3.76
C PRO A 68 9.41 10.97 -4.94
N THR A 69 10.56 10.39 -5.29
CA THR A 69 11.32 10.77 -6.50
C THR A 69 10.80 10.12 -7.79
N ASN A 70 10.04 9.02 -7.71
CA ASN A 70 9.38 8.39 -8.85
C ASN A 70 8.00 7.84 -8.44
N HIS A 71 6.95 8.40 -9.03
CA HIS A 71 5.53 8.09 -8.78
C HIS A 71 4.89 7.11 -9.75
N VAL A 72 5.58 6.77 -10.82
CA VAL A 72 4.98 6.11 -11.98
C VAL A 72 5.17 4.60 -11.87
N ASP A 73 6.35 4.18 -11.40
CA ASP A 73 6.80 2.80 -11.58
C ASP A 73 6.82 1.95 -10.30
N ASN A 74 6.67 2.57 -9.12
CA ASN A 74 6.87 1.89 -7.84
C ASN A 74 5.60 1.86 -6.97
N CYS A 75 5.40 0.73 -6.29
CA CYS A 75 4.38 0.57 -5.26
C CYS A 75 4.88 1.09 -3.91
N TYR A 76 4.20 2.07 -3.30
CA TYR A 76 4.56 2.58 -1.95
C TYR A 76 4.38 1.59 -0.81
N PHE A 77 3.76 0.43 -1.04
CA PHE A 77 3.57 -0.56 0.02
C PHE A 77 4.72 -1.56 0.10
N CYS A 78 5.35 -1.89 -1.02
CA CYS A 78 6.39 -2.92 -1.07
C CYS A 78 7.71 -2.46 -1.70
N MET A 79 7.81 -1.20 -2.16
CA MET A 79 8.95 -0.65 -2.89
C MET A 79 9.42 -1.53 -4.07
N ALA A 80 8.53 -2.40 -4.58
CA ALA A 80 8.90 -3.29 -5.66
C ALA A 80 9.17 -2.44 -6.92
N PRO A 81 10.34 -2.63 -7.57
CA PRO A 81 10.58 -2.07 -8.88
C PRO A 81 9.58 -2.67 -9.89
N PRO A 82 9.36 -2.02 -11.03
CA PRO A 82 8.62 -2.62 -12.13
C PRO A 82 9.23 -4.00 -12.51
#